data_AF-A0A3P7PK87-F1
#
_entry.id   AF-A0A3P7PK87-F1
#
_cell.length_a   1.000
_cell.length_b   1.000
_cell.length_c   1.000
_cell.angle_alpha   90.00
_cell.angle_beta   90.00
_cell.angle_gamma   90.00
#
_symmetry.space_group_name_H-M   'P 1'
#
loop_
_entity.id
_entity.type
_entity.pdbx_description
1 polymer ?
#
loop_
_entity_poly.entity_id
_entity_poly.type
_entity_poly.pdbx_seq_one_letter_code
_entity_poly.pdbx_strand_id
1 'polypeptide(L)'
;MNPKNGHAHLLYGLETAIRTAPDGRIKPLKYAAAVENALRKKLDADIGYSGLICQNPNHSHWKISVWQPELYTLDWLADSLDLNAANDKEIVVDYGLGRNCTLFDKTRKWAYRAIRQGWPEYEQWLQACYERASAYNLQFSFPLDDKEVKGIANSISKWTFANFSDVAFREYVIKTHSPEIQSIRGRKSKGGGRPKMIGEPWKDMGISRSTWYRKYR
;
A
#
# COMPACT_ATOMS: atom_id res chain seq x y z
N MET A 1 -3.54 -25.56 -18.15
CA MET A 1 -5.01 -25.52 -18.32
C MET A 1 -5.62 -26.82 -17.84
N ASN A 2 -6.65 -26.73 -17.01
CA ASN A 2 -7.43 -27.86 -16.52
C ASN A 2 -8.44 -28.30 -17.60
N PRO A 3 -8.37 -29.54 -18.10
CA PRO A 3 -9.25 -30.01 -19.16
C PRO A 3 -10.72 -30.16 -18.73
N LYS A 4 -11.03 -30.23 -17.43
CA LYS A 4 -12.39 -30.43 -16.92
C LYS A 4 -13.21 -29.14 -16.83
N ASN A 5 -12.58 -28.02 -16.47
CA ASN A 5 -13.27 -26.75 -16.23
C ASN A 5 -12.68 -25.56 -17.00
N GLY A 6 -11.64 -25.79 -17.81
CA GLY A 6 -11.03 -24.76 -18.65
C GLY A 6 -10.16 -23.74 -17.90
N HIS A 7 -10.10 -23.77 -16.57
CA HIS A 7 -9.28 -22.82 -15.81
C HIS A 7 -7.78 -23.03 -16.07
N ALA A 8 -7.06 -21.94 -16.26
CA ALA A 8 -5.64 -21.95 -16.57
C ALA A 8 -4.90 -20.85 -15.81
N HIS A 9 -3.61 -21.07 -15.59
CA HIS A 9 -2.69 -20.01 -15.20
C HIS A 9 -1.85 -19.64 -16.41
N LEU A 10 -1.67 -18.33 -16.61
CA LEU A 10 -0.75 -17.79 -17.59
C LEU A 10 0.49 -17.29 -16.86
N LEU A 11 1.66 -17.71 -17.34
CA LEU A 11 2.95 -17.39 -16.73
C LEU A 11 3.75 -16.54 -17.71
N TYR A 12 4.26 -15.41 -17.23
CA TYR A 12 5.14 -14.53 -17.98
C TYR A 12 6.55 -14.63 -17.40
N GLY A 13 7.46 -15.26 -18.13
CA GLY A 13 8.87 -15.31 -17.75
C GLY A 13 9.52 -13.95 -17.99
N LEU A 14 10.11 -13.34 -16.95
CA LEU A 14 10.82 -12.07 -17.07
C LEU A 14 12.31 -12.30 -17.31
N GLU A 15 12.90 -11.54 -18.24
CA GLU A 15 14.34 -11.55 -18.52
C GLU A 15 15.14 -11.08 -17.31
N THR A 16 14.71 -9.98 -16.71
CA THR A 16 15.28 -9.46 -15.46
C THR A 16 14.39 -9.84 -14.28
N ALA A 17 14.91 -10.68 -13.39
CA ALA A 17 14.20 -11.07 -12.18
C ALA A 17 13.98 -9.89 -11.23
N ILE A 18 12.79 -9.83 -10.62
CA ILE A 18 12.41 -8.77 -9.69
C ILE A 18 12.38 -9.34 -8.29
N ARG A 19 13.21 -8.78 -7.41
CA ARG A 19 13.30 -9.23 -6.02
C ARG A 19 12.08 -8.78 -5.22
N THR A 20 11.31 -9.74 -4.71
CA THR A 20 10.10 -9.52 -3.90
C THR A 20 10.35 -9.51 -2.39
N ALA A 21 11.55 -9.91 -1.95
CA ALA A 21 11.94 -9.90 -0.55
C ALA A 21 12.04 -8.46 0.02
N PRO A 22 11.97 -8.28 1.36
CA PRO A 22 11.93 -6.96 2.00
C PRO A 22 13.16 -6.07 1.75
N ASP A 23 14.30 -6.68 1.40
CA ASP A 23 15.55 -6.01 1.02
C ASP A 23 15.59 -5.57 -0.45
N GLY A 24 14.56 -5.92 -1.23
CA GLY A 24 14.40 -5.58 -2.63
C GLY A 24 14.15 -4.09 -2.87
N ARG A 25 14.50 -3.63 -4.08
CA ARG A 25 14.20 -2.26 -4.50
C ARG A 25 12.69 -2.09 -4.71
N ILE A 26 12.10 -1.18 -3.94
CA ILE A 26 10.65 -0.91 -3.96
C ILE A 26 10.17 -0.41 -5.32
N LYS A 27 10.97 0.41 -6.04
CA LYS A 27 10.54 1.01 -7.32
C LYS A 27 10.26 -0.05 -8.41
N PRO A 28 11.19 -0.97 -8.73
CA PRO A 28 10.92 -2.09 -9.64
C PRO A 28 9.73 -2.95 -9.20
N LEU A 29 9.62 -3.26 -7.90
CA LEU A 29 8.51 -4.07 -7.39
C LEU A 29 7.15 -3.41 -7.61
N LYS A 30 7.06 -2.09 -7.37
CA LYS A 30 5.84 -1.32 -7.64
C LYS A 30 5.48 -1.27 -9.11
N TYR A 31 6.49 -1.12 -9.97
CA TYR A 31 6.27 -1.12 -11.42
C TYR A 31 5.80 -2.49 -11.91
N ALA A 32 6.41 -3.58 -11.44
CA ALA A 32 5.97 -4.94 -11.73
C ALA A 32 4.52 -5.19 -11.31
N ALA A 33 4.14 -4.75 -10.11
CA ALA A 33 2.77 -4.86 -9.62
C ALA A 33 1.76 -4.06 -10.47
N ALA A 34 2.18 -2.91 -11.03
CA ALA A 34 1.34 -2.13 -11.94
C ALA A 34 1.12 -2.87 -13.28
N VAL A 35 2.17 -3.43 -13.86
CA VAL A 35 2.10 -4.25 -15.08
C VAL A 35 1.23 -5.49 -14.85
N GLU A 36 1.43 -6.21 -13.74
CA GLU A 36 0.63 -7.37 -13.35
C GLU A 36 -0.87 -7.04 -13.26
N ASN A 37 -1.22 -5.93 -12.58
CA ASN A 37 -2.61 -5.51 -12.46
C ASN A 37 -3.22 -5.10 -13.83
N ALA A 38 -2.43 -4.46 -14.69
CA ALA A 38 -2.88 -4.10 -16.03
C ALA A 38 -3.10 -5.36 -16.92
N LEU A 39 -2.21 -6.35 -16.84
CA LEU A 39 -2.40 -7.65 -17.50
C LEU A 39 -3.65 -8.37 -17.00
N ARG A 40 -3.86 -8.41 -15.68
CA ARG A 40 -5.08 -8.97 -15.10
C ARG A 40 -6.34 -8.30 -15.66
N LYS A 41 -6.38 -6.96 -15.70
CA LYS A 41 -7.52 -6.21 -16.28
C LYS A 41 -7.73 -6.56 -17.75
N LYS A 42 -6.66 -6.60 -18.54
CA LYS A 42 -6.71 -6.86 -19.99
C LYS A 42 -7.20 -8.27 -20.31
N LEU A 43 -6.89 -9.24 -19.45
CA LEU A 43 -7.23 -10.65 -19.63
C LEU A 43 -8.49 -11.09 -18.88
N ASP A 44 -9.14 -10.17 -18.16
CA ASP A 44 -10.24 -10.47 -17.22
C ASP A 44 -9.89 -11.61 -16.24
N ALA A 45 -8.65 -11.59 -15.74
CA ALA A 45 -8.15 -12.63 -14.85
C ALA A 45 -8.67 -12.49 -13.42
N ASP A 46 -8.63 -13.59 -12.67
CA ASP A 46 -9.12 -13.69 -11.30
C ASP A 46 -8.49 -12.64 -10.37
N ILE A 47 -9.35 -11.83 -9.74
CA ILE A 47 -8.99 -10.77 -8.79
C ILE A 47 -8.56 -11.37 -7.44
N GLY A 48 -9.07 -12.55 -7.08
CA GLY A 48 -8.79 -13.22 -5.81
C GLY A 48 -7.46 -13.98 -5.79
N TYR A 49 -6.82 -14.18 -6.94
CA TYR A 49 -5.60 -14.98 -7.03
C TYR A 49 -4.43 -14.34 -6.27
N SER A 50 -3.80 -15.10 -5.38
CA SER A 50 -2.73 -14.62 -4.48
C SER A 50 -1.31 -14.93 -4.97
N GLY A 51 -1.15 -15.65 -6.08
CA GLY A 51 0.17 -16.06 -6.58
C GLY A 51 0.81 -17.23 -5.81
N LEU A 52 0.18 -17.75 -4.76
CA LEU A 52 0.74 -18.83 -3.92
C LEU A 52 0.58 -20.23 -4.52
N ILE A 53 -0.47 -20.46 -5.30
CA ILE A 53 -0.80 -21.79 -5.84
C ILE A 53 -0.74 -21.76 -7.36
N CYS A 54 0.27 -22.38 -7.96
CA CYS A 54 0.31 -22.57 -9.40
C CYS A 54 0.11 -24.05 -9.79
N GLN A 55 -0.59 -24.32 -10.89
CA GLN A 55 -0.65 -25.67 -11.46
C GLN A 55 0.77 -26.11 -11.85
N ASN A 56 1.18 -27.31 -11.42
CA ASN A 56 2.50 -27.85 -11.76
C ASN A 56 2.55 -28.23 -13.25
N PRO A 57 3.30 -27.52 -14.11
CA PRO A 57 3.34 -27.81 -15.53
C PRO A 57 3.84 -29.22 -15.83
N ASN A 58 4.70 -29.82 -15.00
CA ASN A 58 5.25 -31.17 -15.25
C ASN A 58 4.26 -32.31 -14.97
N HIS A 59 3.03 -32.02 -14.54
CA HIS A 59 2.04 -33.05 -14.29
C HIS A 59 1.14 -33.28 -15.51
N SER A 60 1.03 -34.54 -15.94
CA SER A 60 0.24 -34.99 -17.10
C SER A 60 -1.25 -34.64 -17.10
N HIS A 61 -1.81 -34.21 -15.97
CA HIS A 61 -3.21 -33.84 -15.86
C HIS A 61 -3.50 -32.48 -16.52
N TRP A 62 -2.49 -31.63 -16.66
CA TRP A 62 -2.64 -30.28 -17.18
C TRP A 62 -2.23 -30.21 -18.65
N LYS A 63 -3.03 -29.50 -19.45
CA LYS A 63 -2.61 -29.12 -20.79
C LYS A 63 -1.71 -27.89 -20.71
N ILE A 64 -0.51 -28.00 -21.29
CA ILE A 64 0.48 -26.93 -21.35
C ILE A 64 0.48 -26.38 -22.78
N SER A 65 0.59 -25.06 -22.90
CA SER A 65 0.84 -24.40 -24.17
C SER A 65 1.86 -23.31 -23.94
N VAL A 66 2.85 -23.23 -24.83
CA VAL A 66 3.90 -22.22 -24.79
C VAL A 66 3.72 -21.37 -26.04
N TRP A 67 3.31 -20.12 -25.86
CA TRP A 67 3.09 -19.18 -26.97
C TRP A 67 4.33 -18.38 -27.32
N GLN A 68 5.19 -18.14 -26.33
CA GLN A 68 6.46 -17.44 -26.48
C GLN A 68 7.51 -18.18 -25.64
N PRO A 69 8.57 -18.73 -26.24
CA PRO A 69 9.64 -19.39 -25.50
C PRO A 69 10.64 -18.38 -24.91
N GLU A 70 10.75 -17.18 -25.46
CA GLU A 70 11.66 -16.14 -24.97
C GLU A 70 11.11 -15.45 -23.71
N LEU A 71 12.04 -14.94 -22.89
CA LEU A 71 11.71 -14.13 -21.72
C LEU A 71 11.33 -12.70 -22.15
N TYR A 72 10.40 -12.10 -21.41
CA TYR A 72 9.93 -10.74 -21.63
C TYR A 72 10.72 -9.74 -20.81
N THR A 73 10.99 -8.55 -21.36
CA THR A 73 11.28 -7.39 -20.52
C THR A 73 9.99 -6.87 -19.90
N LEU A 74 10.09 -6.29 -18.72
CA LEU A 74 8.92 -5.70 -18.06
C LEU A 74 8.35 -4.52 -18.87
N ASP A 75 9.23 -3.78 -19.55
CA ASP A 75 8.84 -2.67 -20.42
C ASP A 75 8.09 -3.14 -21.67
N TRP A 76 8.51 -4.25 -22.29
CA TRP A 76 7.79 -4.82 -23.43
C TRP A 76 6.35 -5.23 -23.05
N LEU A 77 6.17 -5.82 -21.86
CA LEU A 77 4.83 -6.14 -21.36
C LEU A 77 4.01 -4.85 -21.17
N ALA A 78 4.63 -3.81 -20.59
CA ALA A 78 4.02 -2.52 -20.35
C ALA A 78 3.59 -1.79 -21.63
N ASP A 79 4.34 -1.90 -22.74
CA ASP A 79 4.05 -1.20 -24.01
C ASP A 79 2.65 -1.50 -24.55
N SER A 80 2.14 -2.70 -24.27
CA SER A 80 0.81 -3.13 -24.73
C SER A 80 -0.32 -2.80 -23.74
N LEU A 81 -0.02 -2.12 -22.63
CA LEU A 81 -0.91 -1.93 -21.48
C LEU A 81 -1.13 -0.45 -21.20
N ASP A 82 -2.38 -0.08 -20.88
CA ASP A 82 -2.66 1.26 -20.38
C ASP A 82 -2.34 1.36 -18.88
N LEU A 83 -1.12 1.81 -18.59
CA LEU A 83 -0.64 2.07 -17.23
C LEU A 83 -1.15 3.39 -16.64
N ASN A 84 -1.82 4.26 -17.43
CA ASN A 84 -2.26 5.57 -16.94
C ASN A 84 -3.43 5.47 -15.95
N ALA A 85 -4.17 4.36 -15.96
CA ALA A 85 -5.13 4.03 -14.91
C ALA A 85 -4.48 3.81 -13.52
N ALA A 86 -3.15 3.83 -13.41
CA ALA A 86 -2.42 3.82 -12.14
C ALA A 86 -2.18 5.22 -11.56
N ASN A 87 -2.49 6.30 -12.30
CA ASN A 87 -2.40 7.70 -11.84
C ASN A 87 -3.76 8.29 -11.42
N ASP A 88 -4.86 7.58 -11.62
CA ASP A 88 -6.05 7.85 -10.84
C ASP A 88 -5.68 7.69 -9.37
N LYS A 89 -6.13 8.62 -8.53
CA LYS A 89 -5.87 8.56 -7.08
C LYS A 89 -6.41 7.26 -6.45
N GLU A 90 -7.18 6.48 -7.21
CA GLU A 90 -7.30 5.04 -7.07
C GLU A 90 -6.04 4.33 -7.60
N ILE A 91 -4.91 4.44 -6.89
CA ILE A 91 -4.03 3.27 -6.85
C ILE A 91 -4.95 2.18 -6.34
N VAL A 92 -5.31 1.21 -7.17
CA VAL A 92 -6.03 0.02 -6.72
C VAL A 92 -5.03 -0.71 -5.82
N VAL A 93 -4.97 -0.26 -4.56
CA VAL A 93 -4.14 -0.74 -3.44
C VAL A 93 -4.49 -2.18 -3.05
N ASP A 94 -5.29 -2.83 -3.89
CA ASP A 94 -6.21 -3.91 -3.58
C ASP A 94 -5.97 -5.14 -4.48
N TYR A 95 -4.88 -5.17 -5.26
CA TYR A 95 -4.56 -6.33 -6.10
C TYR A 95 -3.10 -6.81 -5.98
N GLY A 96 -2.92 -8.13 -6.03
CA GLY A 96 -1.63 -8.82 -6.10
C GLY A 96 -0.63 -8.40 -5.02
N LEU A 97 0.63 -8.22 -5.45
CA LEU A 97 1.77 -7.78 -4.61
C LEU A 97 1.55 -6.42 -3.92
N GLY A 98 0.63 -5.59 -4.42
CA GLY A 98 0.35 -4.26 -3.87
C GLY A 98 -0.34 -4.28 -2.49
N ARG A 99 -1.15 -5.31 -2.21
CA ARG A 99 -1.90 -5.43 -0.94
C ARG A 99 -0.99 -5.58 0.25
N ASN A 100 -0.01 -6.50 0.16
CA ASN A 100 0.94 -6.75 1.24
C ASN A 100 1.75 -5.48 1.57
N CYS A 101 2.31 -4.83 0.54
CA CYS A 101 3.04 -3.57 0.72
C CYS A 101 2.16 -2.46 1.31
N THR A 102 0.91 -2.34 0.85
CA THR A 102 -0.01 -1.32 1.35
C THR A 102 -0.35 -1.56 2.81
N LEU A 103 -0.67 -2.80 3.16
CA LEU A 103 -1.00 -3.17 4.53
C LEU A 103 0.19 -2.93 5.46
N PHE A 104 1.39 -3.32 5.04
CA PHE A 104 2.63 -3.04 5.76
C PHE A 104 2.87 -1.54 5.95
N ASP A 105 2.76 -0.75 4.87
CA ASP A 105 2.99 0.70 4.90
C ASP A 105 1.98 1.44 5.78
N LYS A 106 0.69 1.07 5.73
CA LYS A 106 -0.35 1.65 6.60
C LYS A 106 -0.09 1.28 8.06
N THR A 107 0.17 0.00 8.33
CA THR A 107 0.34 -0.52 9.70
C THR A 107 1.59 0.05 10.35
N ARG A 108 2.75 0.09 9.67
CA ARG A 108 4.00 0.58 10.27
C ARG A 108 3.94 2.06 10.63
N LYS A 109 3.31 2.89 9.79
CA LYS A 109 3.17 4.34 10.03
C LYS A 109 2.32 4.61 11.27
N TRP A 110 1.27 3.82 11.47
CA TRP A 110 0.51 3.82 12.71
C TRP A 110 1.38 3.35 13.89
N ALA A 111 2.07 2.23 13.74
CA ALA A 111 2.85 1.58 14.80
C ALA A 111 3.94 2.50 15.38
N TYR A 112 4.68 3.23 14.53
CA TYR A 112 5.71 4.19 14.96
C TYR A 112 5.16 5.27 15.89
N ARG A 113 3.87 5.60 15.77
CA ARG A 113 3.21 6.58 16.63
C ARG A 113 2.60 5.92 17.86
N ALA A 114 1.95 4.78 17.67
CA ALA A 114 1.14 4.10 18.68
C ALA A 114 1.95 3.43 19.77
N ILE A 115 3.17 2.94 19.49
CA ILE A 115 4.02 2.30 20.52
C ILE A 115 4.30 3.21 21.72
N ARG A 116 4.26 4.52 21.50
CA ARG A 116 4.47 5.56 22.53
C ARG A 116 3.27 5.75 23.47
N GLN A 117 2.14 5.08 23.21
CA GLN A 117 0.96 5.10 24.07
C GLN A 117 1.09 4.08 25.20
N GLY A 118 2.09 4.28 26.07
CA GLY A 118 2.29 3.46 27.26
C GLY A 118 3.33 2.35 27.14
N TRP A 119 4.10 2.27 26.03
CA TRP A 119 5.23 1.35 25.86
C TRP A 119 4.91 -0.08 26.33
N PRO A 120 3.90 -0.73 25.71
CA PRO A 120 3.38 -2.00 26.18
C PRO A 120 4.40 -3.13 26.05
N GLU A 121 4.21 -4.19 26.85
CA GLU A 121 4.97 -5.43 26.74
C GLU A 121 4.84 -6.07 25.34
N TYR A 122 5.86 -6.84 24.94
CA TYR A 122 5.97 -7.31 23.55
C TYR A 122 4.75 -8.10 23.07
N GLU A 123 4.18 -9.00 23.89
CA GLU A 123 3.02 -9.79 23.51
C GLU A 123 1.77 -8.92 23.28
N GLN A 124 1.54 -7.95 24.17
CA GLN A 124 0.45 -6.99 24.03
C GLN A 124 0.67 -6.09 22.80
N TRP A 125 1.91 -5.72 22.52
CA TRP A 125 2.26 -4.93 21.35
C TRP A 125 2.06 -5.69 20.04
N LEU A 126 2.46 -6.97 20.00
CA LEU A 126 2.23 -7.85 18.86
C LEU A 126 0.73 -8.00 18.59
N GLN A 127 -0.06 -8.23 19.65
CA GLN A 127 -1.51 -8.34 19.55
C GLN A 127 -2.13 -7.05 18.99
N ALA A 128 -1.73 -5.87 19.49
CA ALA A 128 -2.20 -4.58 18.99
C ALA A 128 -1.82 -4.34 17.51
N CYS A 129 -0.61 -4.76 17.10
CA CYS A 129 -0.18 -4.69 15.71
C CYS A 129 -1.02 -5.60 14.79
N TYR A 130 -1.30 -6.82 15.26
CA TYR A 130 -2.14 -7.77 14.53
C TYR A 130 -3.59 -7.30 14.39
N GLU A 131 -4.20 -6.79 15.46
CA GLU A 131 -5.56 -6.23 15.41
C GLU A 131 -5.64 -5.05 14.45
N ARG A 132 -4.64 -4.16 14.48
CA ARG A 132 -4.62 -3.03 13.56
C ARG A 132 -4.42 -3.46 12.11
N ALA A 133 -3.51 -4.40 11.86
CA ALA A 133 -3.30 -4.95 10.53
C ALA A 133 -4.59 -5.64 10.02
N SER A 134 -5.25 -6.43 10.86
CA SER A 134 -6.51 -7.09 10.54
C SER A 134 -7.60 -6.06 10.18
N ALA A 135 -7.72 -4.98 10.97
CA ALA A 135 -8.68 -3.92 10.68
C ALA A 135 -8.42 -3.21 9.35
N TYR A 136 -7.16 -3.03 8.95
CA TYR A 136 -6.83 -2.49 7.62
C TYR A 136 -7.05 -3.51 6.51
N ASN A 137 -6.83 -4.80 6.77
CA ASN A 137 -7.06 -5.87 5.80
C ASN A 137 -8.54 -6.00 5.43
N LEU A 138 -9.45 -5.74 6.36
CA LEU A 138 -10.91 -5.72 6.12
C LEU A 138 -11.36 -4.57 5.20
N GLN A 139 -10.50 -3.58 4.92
CA GLN A 139 -10.82 -2.48 3.99
C GLN A 139 -10.52 -2.84 2.53
N PHE A 140 -9.87 -3.98 2.30
CA PHE A 140 -9.61 -4.50 0.96
C PHE A 140 -10.85 -5.19 0.43
N SER A 141 -11.12 -5.02 -0.87
CA SER A 141 -12.19 -5.72 -1.60
C SER A 141 -11.96 -7.24 -1.54
N PHE A 142 -10.68 -7.64 -1.54
CA PHE A 142 -10.25 -9.03 -1.37
C PHE A 142 -9.16 -9.10 -0.29
N PRO A 143 -9.54 -9.34 0.98
CA PRO A 143 -8.61 -9.43 2.10
C PRO A 143 -7.52 -10.48 1.90
N LEU A 144 -6.32 -10.20 2.43
CA LEU A 144 -5.22 -11.16 2.51
C LEU A 144 -5.54 -12.28 3.51
N ASP A 145 -4.82 -13.39 3.40
CA ASP A 145 -4.99 -14.49 4.34
C ASP A 145 -4.47 -14.12 5.75
N ASP A 146 -4.97 -14.83 6.76
CA ASP A 146 -4.59 -14.58 8.15
C ASP A 146 -3.08 -14.77 8.41
N LYS A 147 -2.44 -15.67 7.67
CA LYS A 147 -1.01 -15.98 7.83
C LYS A 147 -0.14 -14.81 7.37
N GLU A 148 -0.49 -14.17 6.26
CA GLU A 148 0.16 -12.99 5.71
C GLU A 148 -0.02 -11.80 6.64
N VAL A 149 -1.24 -11.58 7.15
CA VAL A 149 -1.51 -10.52 8.14
C VAL A 149 -0.67 -10.72 9.40
N LYS A 150 -0.60 -11.95 9.92
CA LYS A 150 0.28 -12.30 11.06
C LYS A 150 1.75 -12.07 10.74
N GLY A 151 2.20 -12.41 9.53
CA GLY A 151 3.57 -12.17 9.09
C GLY A 151 3.94 -10.69 9.10
N ILE A 152 3.05 -9.85 8.57
CA ILE A 152 3.21 -8.38 8.57
C ILE A 152 3.22 -7.84 10.00
N ALA A 153 2.27 -8.26 10.84
CA ALA A 153 2.18 -7.83 12.23
C ALA A 153 3.45 -8.18 13.02
N ASN A 154 3.95 -9.41 12.88
CA ASN A 154 5.20 -9.86 13.50
C ASN A 154 6.42 -9.06 13.04
N SER A 155 6.52 -8.76 11.74
CA SER A 155 7.63 -7.97 11.21
C SER A 155 7.65 -6.57 11.83
N ILE A 156 6.50 -5.91 11.87
CA ILE A 156 6.36 -4.55 12.39
C ILE A 156 6.57 -4.51 13.90
N SER A 157 5.95 -5.42 14.67
CA SER A 157 6.05 -5.45 16.13
C SER A 157 7.49 -5.68 16.57
N LYS A 158 8.18 -6.68 15.99
CA LYS A 158 9.60 -6.96 16.28
C LYS A 158 10.48 -5.75 16.01
N TRP A 159 10.34 -5.15 14.82
CA TRP A 159 11.19 -4.03 14.44
C TRP A 159 10.95 -2.80 15.32
N THR A 160 9.68 -2.46 15.57
CA THR A 160 9.33 -1.30 16.42
C THR A 160 9.77 -1.51 17.86
N PHE A 161 9.55 -2.69 18.44
CA PHE A 161 9.96 -3.00 19.80
C PHE A 161 11.48 -2.97 19.99
N ALA A 162 12.25 -3.43 19.00
CA ALA A 162 13.70 -3.41 19.06
C ALA A 162 14.32 -2.01 18.86
N ASN A 163 13.67 -1.13 18.08
CA ASN A 163 14.26 0.15 17.65
C ASN A 163 13.68 1.37 18.37
N PHE A 164 12.53 1.25 19.04
CA PHE A 164 11.87 2.35 19.72
C PHE A 164 11.94 2.12 21.22
N SER A 165 12.37 3.14 21.94
CA SER A 165 12.32 3.15 23.40
C SER A 165 11.95 4.54 23.90
N ASP A 166 11.44 4.58 25.13
CA ASP A 166 11.08 5.83 25.79
C ASP A 166 12.28 6.78 25.90
N VAL A 167 13.44 6.23 26.26
CA VAL A 167 14.69 6.98 26.38
C VAL A 167 15.12 7.56 25.03
N ALA A 168 15.21 6.73 23.99
CA ALA A 168 15.61 7.18 22.66
C ALA A 168 14.64 8.23 22.09
N PHE A 169 13.33 8.07 22.37
CA PHE A 169 12.34 9.06 21.96
C PHE A 169 12.49 10.38 22.72
N ARG A 170 12.70 10.35 24.03
CA ARG A 170 12.96 11.56 24.84
C ARG A 170 14.19 12.31 24.35
N GLU A 171 15.29 11.60 24.08
CA GLU A 171 16.49 12.21 23.51
C GLU A 171 16.22 12.84 22.14
N TYR A 172 15.49 12.14 21.26
CA TYR A 172 15.08 12.67 19.98
C TYR A 172 14.25 13.95 20.14
N VAL A 173 13.32 13.99 21.09
CA VAL A 173 12.50 15.17 21.38
C VAL A 173 13.38 16.32 21.84
N ILE A 174 14.26 16.11 22.81
CA ILE A 174 15.20 17.14 23.30
C ILE A 174 16.04 17.72 22.15
N LYS A 175 16.60 16.85 21.30
CA LYS A 175 17.45 17.27 20.17
C LYS A 175 16.69 18.00 19.06
N THR A 176 15.41 17.70 18.85
CA THR A 176 14.67 18.15 17.65
C THR A 176 13.48 19.06 17.90
N HIS A 177 13.02 19.19 19.15
CA HIS A 177 11.87 19.99 19.53
C HIS A 177 12.27 21.27 20.27
N SER A 178 13.49 21.76 20.06
CA SER A 178 13.84 23.12 20.51
C SER A 178 12.93 24.15 19.84
N PRO A 179 12.63 25.28 20.52
CA PRO A 179 11.83 26.35 19.95
C PRO A 179 12.36 26.85 18.60
N GLU A 180 13.69 26.93 18.40
CA GLU A 180 14.26 27.35 17.12
C GLU A 180 13.96 26.34 16.01
N ILE A 181 14.18 25.04 16.27
CA ILE A 181 13.95 23.99 15.27
C ILE A 181 12.47 23.88 14.91
N GLN A 182 11.57 23.97 15.89
CA GLN A 182 10.12 23.96 15.67
C GLN A 182 9.65 25.21 14.90
N SER A 183 10.20 26.38 15.21
CA SER A 183 9.95 27.63 14.47
C SER A 183 10.37 27.51 13.00
N ILE A 184 11.55 26.98 12.71
CA ILE A 184 12.03 26.75 11.34
C ILE A 184 11.12 25.78 10.58
N ARG A 185 10.71 24.69 11.22
CA ARG A 185 9.76 23.71 10.64
C ARG A 185 8.40 24.35 10.36
N GLY A 186 7.88 25.13 11.30
CA GLY A 186 6.62 25.87 11.18
C GLY A 186 6.63 26.85 10.00
N ARG A 187 7.73 27.59 9.81
CA ARG A 187 7.92 28.52 8.66
C ARG A 187 7.98 27.80 7.31
N LYS A 188 8.61 26.62 7.25
CA LYS A 188 8.64 25.79 6.02
C LYS A 188 7.28 25.18 5.71
N SER A 189 6.49 24.87 6.73
CA SER A 189 5.11 24.42 6.54
C SER A 189 4.33 25.58 5.91
N LYS A 190 3.68 25.34 4.77
CA LYS A 190 2.74 26.31 4.17
C LYS A 190 1.42 26.36 4.94
N GLY A 191 1.50 26.45 6.28
CA GLY A 191 0.39 26.58 7.22
C GLY A 191 -0.81 25.70 6.90
N GLY A 192 -1.01 24.64 7.69
CA GLY A 192 -2.31 23.95 7.78
C GLY A 192 -3.39 24.82 8.44
N GLY A 193 -3.34 26.14 8.23
CA GLY A 193 -4.34 27.08 8.67
C GLY A 193 -5.67 26.82 7.99
N ARG A 194 -6.73 27.38 8.58
CA ARG A 194 -8.10 27.32 8.07
C ARG A 194 -8.10 27.48 6.55
N PRO A 195 -8.78 26.61 5.79
CA PRO A 195 -8.91 26.76 4.35
C PRO A 195 -9.32 28.21 4.06
N LYS A 196 -8.49 28.94 3.32
CA LYS A 196 -8.90 30.25 2.82
C LYS A 196 -10.10 29.98 1.92
N MET A 197 -11.26 30.53 2.27
CA MET A 197 -12.38 30.56 1.33
C MET A 197 -11.85 31.22 0.05
N ILE A 198 -11.87 30.46 -1.04
CA ILE A 198 -11.50 30.98 -2.35
C ILE A 198 -12.67 31.85 -2.80
N GLY A 199 -12.48 33.17 -2.76
CA GLY A 199 -13.48 34.14 -3.21
C GLY A 199 -14.42 34.67 -2.13
N GLU A 200 -15.36 35.48 -2.59
CA GLU A 200 -16.36 36.17 -1.77
C GLU A 200 -17.77 35.82 -2.29
N PRO A 201 -18.32 34.63 -1.99
CA PRO A 201 -19.56 34.13 -2.59
C PRO A 201 -20.78 35.03 -2.31
N TRP A 202 -20.72 35.86 -1.26
CA TRP A 202 -21.72 36.90 -1.00
C TRP A 202 -21.75 38.01 -2.06
N LYS A 203 -20.62 38.33 -2.71
CA LYS A 203 -20.57 39.30 -3.82
C LYS A 203 -21.30 38.77 -5.05
N ASP A 204 -21.07 37.50 -5.41
CA ASP A 204 -21.73 36.87 -6.57
C ASP A 204 -23.24 36.74 -6.36
N MET A 205 -23.67 36.55 -5.11
CA MET A 205 -25.08 36.48 -4.72
C MET A 205 -25.71 37.86 -4.46
N GLY A 206 -24.96 38.96 -4.56
CA GLY A 206 -25.45 40.32 -4.30
C GLY A 206 -25.94 40.56 -2.87
N ILE A 207 -25.49 39.78 -1.89
CA ILE A 207 -25.90 39.89 -0.48
C ILE A 207 -24.74 40.32 0.41
N SER A 208 -25.05 40.81 1.61
CA SER A 208 -24.00 41.16 2.58
C SER A 208 -23.32 39.91 3.14
N ARG A 209 -22.03 40.05 3.48
CA ARG A 209 -21.22 38.99 4.10
C ARG A 209 -21.87 38.40 5.35
N SER A 210 -22.49 39.24 6.20
CA SER A 210 -23.15 38.80 7.43
C SER A 210 -24.41 37.98 7.17
N THR A 211 -25.19 38.35 6.14
CA THR A 211 -26.38 37.60 5.71
C THR A 211 -26.01 36.21 5.17
N TRP A 212 -24.92 36.12 4.40
CA TRP A 212 -24.43 34.85 3.86
C TRP A 212 -24.06 33.85 4.97
N TYR A 213 -23.27 34.27 5.97
CA TYR A 213 -22.90 33.40 7.09
C TYR A 213 -24.07 33.02 8.02
N ARG A 214 -25.17 33.78 8.05
CA ARG A 214 -26.38 33.40 8.81
C ARG A 214 -27.24 32.36 8.09
N LYS A 215 -27.19 32.33 6.76
CA LYS A 215 -28.03 31.44 5.93
C LYS A 215 -27.33 30.14 5.51
N TYR A 216 -26.01 30.15 5.36
CA TYR A 216 -25.26 29.08 4.67
C TYR A 216 -24.10 28.48 5.49
N ARG A 217 -24.04 28.77 6.79
CA ARG A 217 -23.10 28.14 7.73
C ARG A 217 -23.86 27.23 8.68
#